data_AF-A0A7C6TUA7-F1
#
_entry.id   AF-A0A7C6TUA7-F1
#
_cell.length_a   1.000
_cell.length_b   1.000
_cell.length_c   1.000
_cell.angle_alpha   90.00
_cell.angle_beta   90.00
_cell.angle_gamma   90.00
#
_symmetry.space_group_name_H-M   'P 1'
#
loop_
_entity.id
_entity.type
_entity.pdbx_description
1 polymer ?
#
loop_
_entity_poly.entity_id
_entity_poly.type
_entity_poly.pdbx_seq_one_letter_code
_entity_poly.pdbx_strand_id
1 'polypeptide(L)'
;FEPDGVTLREQSRPVVDSFRCAAAAIPLLLKYQGTGRVHAVVQEENQAEQYLDLGNYIGVARFNSGESGMFWRDYHHGRATSEAPERGRGLVIQAGEDEFYVTGVGYRLLLKKKTPPEMNMDARFSSEFLAARLNNYVSVDEGHFDESGNWVAVRRRSGDESDWGIWVEADVGLVRVVMGD
;
A
#
# COMPACT_ATOMS: atom_id res chain seq x y z
N PHE A 1 16.26 13.57 7.72
CA PHE A 1 16.55 14.92 8.24
C PHE A 1 15.98 15.04 9.65
N GLU A 2 16.81 15.13 10.68
CA GLU A 2 16.40 15.58 12.02
C GLU A 2 16.71 17.07 12.10
N PRO A 3 15.72 17.98 12.01
CA PRO A 3 16.02 19.40 11.81
C PRO A 3 16.64 20.12 13.00
N ASP A 4 16.62 19.59 14.24
CA ASP A 4 16.93 20.39 15.44
C ASP A 4 17.81 19.70 16.50
N GLY A 5 18.53 18.63 16.17
CA GLY A 5 19.41 17.96 17.14
C GLY A 5 18.69 17.32 18.34
N VAL A 6 17.35 17.25 18.29
CA VAL A 6 16.53 16.50 19.24
C VAL A 6 16.50 15.04 18.81
N THR A 7 17.20 14.18 19.53
CA THR A 7 17.14 12.74 19.33
C THR A 7 15.71 12.26 19.54
N LEU A 8 15.08 11.73 18.49
CA LEU A 8 13.75 11.15 18.60
C LEU A 8 13.77 10.00 19.61
N ARG A 9 12.88 10.05 20.60
CA ARG A 9 12.65 8.90 21.49
C ARG A 9 12.18 7.72 20.65
N GLU A 10 12.80 6.57 20.80
CA GLU A 10 12.49 5.35 20.03
C GLU A 10 10.99 5.01 20.09
N GLN A 11 10.38 5.14 21.27
CA GLN A 11 8.95 4.92 21.51
C GLN A 11 8.02 5.85 20.71
N SER A 12 8.53 7.00 20.25
CA SER A 12 7.76 7.96 19.44
C SER A 12 7.86 7.68 17.94
N ARG A 13 8.74 6.77 17.51
CA ARG A 13 8.93 6.41 16.09
C ARG A 13 7.61 6.02 15.40
N PRO A 14 6.73 5.17 15.97
CA PRO A 14 5.44 4.83 15.37
C PRO A 14 4.56 6.02 15.00
N VAL A 15 4.50 6.99 15.90
CA VAL A 15 3.67 8.17 15.71
C VAL A 15 4.27 9.07 14.65
N VAL A 16 5.59 9.30 14.67
CA VAL A 16 6.29 10.08 13.66
C VAL A 16 6.13 9.48 12.27
N ASP A 17 6.25 8.16 12.16
CA ASP A 17 6.10 7.45 10.89
C ASP A 17 4.67 7.54 10.35
N SER A 18 3.67 7.51 11.24
CA SER A 18 2.27 7.79 10.85
C SER A 18 2.11 9.21 10.30
N PHE A 19 2.72 10.21 10.95
CA PHE A 19 2.67 11.59 10.49
C PHE A 19 3.40 11.79 9.16
N ARG A 20 4.49 11.06 8.89
CA ARG A 20 5.17 11.09 7.59
C ARG A 20 4.26 10.58 6.49
N CYS A 21 3.61 9.44 6.69
CA CYS A 21 2.64 8.89 5.73
C CYS A 21 1.48 9.87 5.50
N ALA A 22 0.90 10.40 6.58
CA ALA A 22 -0.20 11.37 6.48
C ALA A 22 0.23 12.66 5.76
N ALA A 23 1.43 13.18 6.05
CA ALA A 23 1.98 14.37 5.41
C ALA A 23 2.18 14.17 3.91
N ALA A 24 2.72 13.02 3.49
CA ALA A 24 2.87 12.68 2.08
C ALA A 24 1.52 12.66 1.35
N ALA A 25 0.46 12.17 2.03
CA ALA A 25 -0.88 12.08 1.47
C ALA A 25 -1.69 13.39 1.51
N ILE A 26 -1.21 14.49 2.11
CA ILE A 26 -1.96 15.76 2.26
C ILE A 26 -2.61 16.22 0.94
N PRO A 27 -1.89 16.29 -0.21
CA PRO A 27 -2.49 16.77 -1.45
C PRO A 27 -3.69 15.94 -1.91
N LEU A 28 -3.63 14.62 -1.67
CA LEU A 28 -4.71 13.69 -1.99
C LEU A 28 -5.86 13.80 -0.99
N LEU A 29 -5.56 13.92 0.30
CA LEU A 29 -6.57 14.09 1.34
C LEU A 29 -7.38 15.36 1.12
N LEU A 30 -6.73 16.49 0.80
CA LEU A 30 -7.42 17.74 0.47
C LEU A 30 -8.37 17.60 -0.74
N LYS A 31 -8.03 16.73 -1.69
CA LYS A 31 -8.82 16.50 -2.91
C LYS A 31 -9.96 15.50 -2.73
N TYR A 32 -9.76 14.44 -1.94
CA TYR A 32 -10.66 13.28 -1.88
C TYR A 32 -11.33 13.06 -0.51
N GLN A 33 -10.99 13.84 0.51
CA GLN A 33 -11.70 13.77 1.79
C GLN A 33 -13.19 14.03 1.60
N GLY A 34 -14.03 13.20 2.23
CA GLY A 34 -15.49 13.31 2.15
C GLY A 34 -16.12 12.73 0.87
N THR A 35 -15.32 12.25 -0.09
CA THR A 35 -15.85 11.65 -1.33
C THR A 35 -16.04 10.14 -1.26
N GLY A 36 -15.71 9.51 -0.11
CA GLY A 36 -15.70 8.05 0.05
C GLY A 36 -14.53 7.33 -0.63
N ARG A 37 -13.55 8.07 -1.17
CA ARG A 37 -12.39 7.52 -1.89
C ARG A 37 -11.12 7.39 -1.04
N VAL A 38 -11.22 7.72 0.25
CA VAL A 38 -10.11 7.62 1.20
C VAL A 38 -10.43 6.49 2.17
N HIS A 39 -9.60 5.45 2.17
CA HIS A 39 -9.80 4.25 2.96
C HIS A 39 -8.67 4.13 3.98
N ALA A 40 -9.03 4.02 5.25
CA ALA A 40 -8.06 3.79 6.32
C ALA A 40 -7.71 2.31 6.40
N VAL A 41 -6.42 2.04 6.56
CA VAL A 41 -5.89 0.72 6.90
C VAL A 41 -5.46 0.75 8.36
N VAL A 42 -6.02 -0.13 9.18
CA VAL A 42 -5.71 -0.23 10.62
C VAL A 42 -5.69 -1.70 11.00
N GLN A 43 -4.55 -2.17 11.50
CA GLN A 43 -4.43 -3.52 12.02
C GLN A 43 -4.97 -3.62 13.44
N GLU A 44 -6.07 -4.35 13.60
CA GLU A 44 -6.58 -4.75 14.90
C GLU A 44 -5.79 -5.94 15.48
N GLU A 45 -6.04 -6.25 16.75
CA GLU A 45 -5.36 -7.34 17.43
C GLU A 45 -5.59 -8.69 16.73
N ASN A 46 -4.49 -9.40 16.42
CA ASN A 46 -4.48 -10.67 15.69
C ASN A 46 -5.10 -10.62 14.27
N GLN A 47 -5.30 -9.43 13.71
CA GLN A 47 -5.82 -9.28 12.37
C GLN A 47 -4.72 -9.51 11.33
N ALA A 48 -4.92 -10.51 10.46
CA ALA A 48 -4.01 -10.79 9.35
C ALA A 48 -4.32 -9.94 8.11
N GLU A 49 -5.60 -9.62 7.89
CA GLU A 49 -6.07 -8.93 6.69
C GLU A 49 -7.22 -7.96 6.99
N GLN A 50 -7.29 -6.88 6.22
CA GLN A 50 -8.43 -5.97 6.12
C GLN A 50 -8.89 -5.89 4.66
N TYR A 51 -10.19 -6.05 4.42
CA TYR A 51 -10.80 -5.94 3.10
C TYR A 51 -11.36 -4.53 2.89
N LEU A 52 -11.11 -3.97 1.71
CA LEU A 52 -11.56 -2.65 1.27
C LEU A 52 -12.39 -2.81 -0.01
N ASP A 53 -13.55 -2.18 -0.06
CA ASP A 53 -14.29 -2.02 -1.32
C ASP A 53 -13.75 -0.80 -2.06
N LEU A 54 -13.14 -1.02 -3.24
CA LEU A 54 -12.49 -0.02 -4.08
C LEU A 54 -13.21 0.10 -5.45
N GLY A 55 -14.54 -0.11 -5.47
CA GLY A 55 -15.33 -0.07 -6.68
C GLY A 55 -15.17 -1.34 -7.51
N ASN A 56 -14.43 -1.27 -8.62
CA ASN A 56 -14.16 -2.43 -9.49
C ASN A 56 -13.18 -3.43 -8.86
N TYR A 57 -12.54 -3.06 -7.75
CA TYR A 57 -11.54 -3.88 -7.07
C TYR A 57 -11.94 -4.18 -5.63
N ILE A 58 -11.50 -5.34 -5.15
CA ILE A 58 -11.40 -5.65 -3.74
C ILE A 58 -9.95 -5.40 -3.35
N GLY A 59 -9.71 -4.42 -2.49
CA GLY A 59 -8.42 -4.21 -1.85
C GLY A 59 -8.27 -5.15 -0.67
N VAL A 60 -7.18 -5.91 -0.60
CA VAL A 60 -6.84 -6.72 0.59
C VAL A 60 -5.56 -6.16 1.16
N ALA A 61 -5.67 -5.42 2.26
CA ALA A 61 -4.52 -5.00 3.05
C ALA A 61 -4.09 -6.18 3.92
N ARG A 62 -2.98 -6.83 3.55
CA ARG A 62 -2.40 -7.94 4.29
C ARG A 62 -1.26 -7.42 5.15
N PHE A 63 -1.33 -7.70 6.45
CA PHE A 63 -0.38 -7.21 7.44
C PHE A 63 0.83 -8.14 7.55
N ASN A 64 2.00 -7.58 7.86
CA ASN A 64 3.26 -8.34 7.97
C ASN A 64 3.17 -9.53 8.94
N SER A 65 2.40 -9.41 10.03
CA SER A 65 2.18 -10.50 10.99
C SER A 65 1.43 -11.70 10.40
N GLY A 66 0.65 -11.49 9.33
CA GLY A 66 -0.08 -12.54 8.62
C GLY A 66 0.70 -13.19 7.47
N GLU A 67 1.95 -12.78 7.23
CA GLU A 67 2.75 -13.27 6.11
C GLU A 67 3.44 -14.61 6.42
N SER A 68 3.36 -15.52 5.45
CA SER A 68 4.04 -16.82 5.47
C SER A 68 5.32 -16.79 4.63
N GLY A 69 6.29 -15.94 5.01
CA GLY A 69 7.71 -16.01 4.66
C GLY A 69 8.14 -15.86 3.19
N MET A 70 7.20 -15.84 2.24
CA MET A 70 7.46 -15.81 0.79
C MET A 70 7.18 -14.43 0.17
N PHE A 71 7.25 -13.38 0.98
CA PHE A 71 7.00 -12.01 0.54
C PHE A 71 8.33 -11.25 0.38
N TRP A 72 8.59 -10.81 -0.85
CA TRP A 72 9.77 -10.03 -1.20
C TRP A 72 9.41 -8.56 -1.34
N ARG A 73 10.26 -7.70 -0.76
CA ARG A 73 10.27 -6.25 -0.97
C ARG A 73 11.46 -5.91 -1.87
N ASP A 74 12.04 -4.73 -1.69
CA ASP A 74 13.35 -4.42 -2.24
C ASP A 74 14.50 -4.99 -1.38
N TYR A 75 15.73 -4.72 -1.81
CA TYR A 75 16.94 -5.12 -1.09
C TYR A 75 17.20 -4.33 0.20
N HIS A 76 16.52 -3.20 0.42
CA HIS A 76 16.69 -2.34 1.60
C HIS A 76 15.80 -2.79 2.77
N HIS A 77 14.61 -3.30 2.49
CA HIS A 77 13.60 -3.60 3.50
C HIS A 77 13.60 -5.07 3.92
N GLY A 78 14.33 -5.95 3.23
CA GLY A 78 14.34 -7.38 3.52
C GLY A 78 12.95 -8.02 3.42
N ARG A 79 12.82 -9.29 3.85
CA ARG A 79 11.51 -9.97 3.87
C ARG A 79 10.66 -9.45 5.03
N ALA A 80 9.34 -9.32 4.84
CA ALA A 80 8.47 -9.14 6.00
C ALA A 80 8.47 -10.41 6.85
N THR A 81 8.55 -10.24 8.17
CA THR A 81 8.50 -11.33 9.12
C THR A 81 7.27 -11.17 10.01
N SER A 82 6.76 -12.30 10.51
CA SER A 82 5.65 -12.31 11.47
C SER A 82 6.03 -11.70 12.82
N GLU A 83 7.32 -11.47 13.05
CA GLU A 83 7.90 -10.80 14.22
C GLU A 83 8.00 -9.27 14.03
N ALA A 84 7.39 -8.72 12.97
CA ALA A 84 7.34 -7.28 12.77
C ALA A 84 6.78 -6.60 14.03
N PRO A 85 7.55 -5.73 14.70
CA PRO A 85 7.21 -5.24 16.04
C PRO A 85 6.05 -4.24 16.02
N GLU A 86 5.63 -3.79 14.84
CA GLU A 86 4.67 -2.71 14.68
C GLU A 86 3.42 -3.15 13.92
N ARG A 87 2.26 -2.70 14.42
CA ARG A 87 0.98 -2.91 13.77
C ARG A 87 0.88 -2.11 12.47
N GLY A 88 0.39 -2.78 11.43
CA GLY A 88 0.20 -2.18 10.14
C GLY A 88 -0.88 -1.11 10.14
N ARG A 89 -0.64 -0.02 9.42
CA ARG A 89 -1.54 1.13 9.34
C ARG A 89 -1.24 1.99 8.13
N GLY A 90 -2.22 2.72 7.63
CA GLY A 90 -2.00 3.62 6.50
C GLY A 90 -3.27 4.06 5.80
N LEU A 91 -3.12 4.45 4.54
CA LEU A 91 -4.18 4.96 3.69
C LEU A 91 -4.10 4.33 2.30
N VAL A 92 -5.27 4.02 1.75
CA VAL A 92 -5.47 3.74 0.33
C VAL A 92 -6.40 4.81 -0.21
N ILE A 93 -5.99 5.54 -1.24
CA ILE A 93 -6.74 6.65 -1.83
C ILE A 93 -7.01 6.36 -3.30
N GLN A 94 -8.29 6.33 -3.67
CA GLN A 94 -8.74 6.08 -5.03
C GLN A 94 -8.83 7.40 -5.82
N ALA A 95 -7.86 7.64 -6.70
CA ALA A 95 -7.84 8.83 -7.55
C ALA A 95 -8.65 8.70 -8.84
N GLY A 96 -8.85 7.47 -9.31
CA GLY A 96 -9.65 7.12 -10.49
C GLY A 96 -10.27 5.73 -10.33
N GLU A 97 -10.92 5.21 -11.37
CA GLU A 97 -11.45 3.83 -11.33
C GLU A 97 -10.30 2.81 -11.21
N ASP A 98 -9.19 3.10 -11.89
CA ASP A 98 -8.00 2.23 -11.99
C ASP A 98 -6.73 2.90 -11.43
N GLU A 99 -6.87 4.02 -10.70
CA GLU A 99 -5.73 4.75 -10.14
C GLU A 99 -5.83 4.86 -8.62
N PHE A 100 -4.78 4.38 -7.94
CA PHE A 100 -4.70 4.32 -6.48
C PHE A 100 -3.38 4.93 -5.97
N TYR A 101 -3.44 5.49 -4.78
CA TYR A 101 -2.26 5.93 -4.02
C TYR A 101 -2.28 5.21 -2.67
N VAL A 102 -1.13 4.66 -2.28
CA VAL A 102 -0.99 3.86 -1.07
C VAL A 102 0.16 4.42 -0.23
N THR A 103 -0.05 4.58 1.07
CA THR A 103 0.99 4.96 2.03
C THR A 103 0.72 4.30 3.38
N GLY A 104 1.76 4.02 4.13
CA GLY A 104 1.64 3.47 5.46
C GLY A 104 2.83 2.65 5.86
N VAL A 105 2.61 1.77 6.83
CA VAL A 105 3.64 0.95 7.47
C VAL A 105 3.09 -0.44 7.69
N GLY A 106 3.92 -1.47 7.51
CA GLY A 106 3.62 -2.81 7.99
C GLY A 106 2.52 -3.58 7.25
N TYR A 107 2.17 -3.18 6.03
CA TYR A 107 1.21 -3.91 5.20
C TYR A 107 1.53 -3.83 3.71
N ARG A 108 0.89 -4.71 2.95
CA ARG A 108 0.80 -4.64 1.49
C ARG A 108 -0.65 -4.65 1.03
N LEU A 109 -0.91 -3.96 -0.07
CA LEU A 109 -2.21 -3.96 -0.72
C LEU A 109 -2.19 -4.92 -1.90
N LEU A 110 -3.08 -5.91 -1.87
CA LEU A 110 -3.44 -6.71 -3.03
C LEU A 110 -4.68 -6.09 -3.67
N LEU A 111 -4.61 -5.77 -4.96
CA LEU A 111 -5.78 -5.30 -5.73
C LEU A 111 -6.34 -6.48 -6.50
N LYS A 112 -7.57 -6.91 -6.20
CA LYS A 112 -8.24 -8.00 -6.90
C LYS A 112 -9.40 -7.46 -7.72
N LYS A 113 -9.37 -7.61 -9.04
CA LYS A 113 -10.47 -7.19 -9.90
C LYS A 113 -11.72 -8.00 -9.56
N LYS A 114 -12.85 -7.34 -9.34
CA LYS A 114 -14.14 -8.01 -9.15
C LYS A 114 -14.57 -8.60 -10.48
N THR A 115 -14.60 -9.92 -10.54
CA THR A 115 -15.02 -10.67 -11.73
C THR A 115 -16.37 -11.32 -11.52
N PRO A 116 -17.16 -11.52 -12.60
CA PRO A 116 -18.36 -12.34 -12.55
C PRO A 116 -18.05 -13.75 -12.01
N PRO A 117 -18.99 -14.41 -11.32
CA PRO A 117 -18.77 -15.74 -10.72
C PRO A 117 -18.24 -16.79 -11.70
N GLU A 118 -18.60 -16.69 -12.97
CA GLU A 118 -18.18 -17.63 -14.02
C GLU A 118 -16.67 -17.58 -14.28
N MET A 119 -16.04 -16.41 -14.11
CA MET A 119 -14.59 -16.24 -14.25
C MET A 119 -13.82 -16.70 -13.02
N ASN A 120 -14.46 -16.85 -11.85
CA ASN A 120 -13.80 -17.32 -10.63
C ASN A 120 -13.34 -18.78 -10.71
N MET A 121 -13.72 -19.53 -11.75
CA MET A 121 -13.18 -20.86 -12.01
C MET A 121 -11.75 -20.84 -12.61
N ASP A 122 -11.29 -19.67 -13.08
CA ASP A 122 -9.94 -19.51 -13.58
C ASP A 122 -8.96 -19.32 -12.41
N ALA A 123 -7.84 -20.05 -12.44
CA ALA A 123 -6.82 -20.02 -11.40
C ALA A 123 -6.21 -18.63 -11.22
N ARG A 124 -6.21 -17.78 -12.26
CA ARG A 124 -5.71 -16.40 -12.20
C ARG A 124 -6.51 -15.54 -11.21
N PHE A 125 -7.80 -15.83 -11.03
CA PHE A 125 -8.69 -15.07 -10.16
C PHE A 125 -8.97 -15.80 -8.83
N SER A 126 -8.97 -17.14 -8.83
CA SER A 126 -9.25 -17.94 -7.62
C SER A 126 -8.03 -18.28 -6.76
N SER A 127 -6.82 -18.31 -7.34
CA SER A 127 -5.60 -18.58 -6.58
C SER A 127 -5.01 -17.28 -6.07
N GLU A 128 -4.95 -17.11 -4.74
CA GLU A 128 -4.24 -15.98 -4.10
C GLU A 128 -2.82 -15.78 -4.63
N PHE A 129 -2.11 -16.90 -4.83
CA PHE A 129 -0.72 -16.91 -5.28
C PHE A 129 -0.57 -16.34 -6.70
N LEU A 130 -1.51 -16.68 -7.59
CA LEU A 130 -1.48 -16.20 -8.98
C LEU A 130 -2.12 -14.81 -9.10
N ALA A 131 -3.21 -14.55 -8.38
CA ALA A 131 -3.90 -13.27 -8.39
C ALA A 131 -3.00 -12.12 -7.94
N ALA A 132 -2.09 -12.35 -6.97
CA ALA A 132 -1.12 -11.32 -6.58
C ALA A 132 -0.14 -10.96 -7.71
N ARG A 133 0.31 -11.97 -8.48
CA ARG A 133 1.38 -11.88 -9.49
C ARG A 133 0.92 -11.52 -10.89
N LEU A 134 -0.30 -11.90 -11.23
CA LEU A 134 -0.89 -11.70 -12.55
C LEU A 134 -1.79 -10.47 -12.57
N ASN A 135 -1.54 -9.53 -11.64
CA ASN A 135 -2.19 -8.24 -11.66
C ASN A 135 -1.74 -7.45 -12.87
N ASN A 136 -2.70 -6.88 -13.59
CA ASN A 136 -2.44 -6.08 -14.78
C ASN A 136 -2.00 -4.66 -14.37
N TYR A 137 -0.83 -4.51 -13.76
CA TYR A 137 -0.29 -3.19 -13.43
C TYR A 137 0.25 -2.52 -14.69
N VAL A 138 -0.28 -1.33 -15.02
CA VAL A 138 0.33 -0.42 -16.01
C VAL A 138 1.55 0.26 -15.38
N SER A 139 1.41 0.73 -14.14
CA SER A 139 2.54 1.23 -13.36
C SER A 139 2.38 1.08 -11.85
N VAL A 140 3.53 0.95 -11.19
CA VAL A 140 3.68 1.02 -9.74
C VAL A 140 4.88 1.91 -9.47
N ASP A 141 4.64 3.15 -9.04
CA ASP A 141 5.67 4.17 -8.92
C ASP A 141 5.72 4.70 -7.47
N GLU A 142 6.89 4.71 -6.85
CA GLU A 142 7.15 5.49 -5.64
C GLU A 142 7.34 6.95 -6.03
N GLY A 143 6.86 7.88 -5.21
CA GLY A 143 6.98 9.29 -5.51
C GLY A 143 6.32 10.21 -4.49
N HIS A 144 6.15 11.46 -4.91
CA HIS A 144 5.56 12.53 -4.11
C HIS A 144 4.86 13.55 -5.01
N PHE A 145 4.14 14.48 -4.40
CA PHE A 145 3.60 15.64 -5.10
C PHE A 145 4.55 16.83 -4.96
N ASP A 146 4.80 17.55 -6.05
CA ASP A 146 5.52 18.82 -6.02
C ASP A 146 4.65 19.96 -5.44
N GLU A 147 5.24 21.15 -5.28
CA GLU A 147 4.55 22.34 -4.75
C GLU A 147 3.35 22.78 -5.61
N SER A 148 3.33 22.38 -6.89
CA SER A 148 2.22 22.67 -7.82
C SER A 148 1.13 21.59 -7.78
N GLY A 149 1.30 20.54 -6.99
CA GLY A 149 0.36 19.42 -6.87
C GLY A 149 0.48 18.39 -8.00
N ASN A 150 1.59 18.36 -8.74
CA ASN A 150 1.85 17.35 -9.77
C ASN A 150 2.55 16.13 -9.16
N TRP A 151 2.19 14.94 -9.63
CA TRP A 151 2.88 13.71 -9.25
C TRP A 151 4.29 13.65 -9.86
N VAL A 152 5.29 13.42 -9.01
CA VAL A 152 6.69 13.21 -9.37
C VAL A 152 7.07 11.77 -8.99
N ALA A 153 7.16 10.91 -10.00
CA ALA A 153 7.67 9.56 -9.84
C ALA A 153 9.19 9.59 -9.60
N VAL A 154 9.64 8.93 -8.53
CA VAL A 154 11.05 8.81 -8.16
C VAL A 154 11.61 7.44 -8.56
N ARG A 155 10.79 6.39 -8.44
CA ARG A 155 11.22 5.01 -8.72
C ARG A 155 10.06 4.16 -9.21
N ARG A 156 10.25 3.45 -10.32
CA ARG A 156 9.32 2.43 -10.81
C ARG A 156 9.63 1.10 -10.12
N ARG A 157 8.61 0.46 -9.56
CA ARG A 157 8.65 -0.92 -9.06
C ARG A 157 8.25 -1.88 -10.18
N SER A 158 8.90 -3.05 -10.21
CA SER A 158 8.59 -4.13 -11.14
C SER A 158 9.08 -5.48 -10.59
N GLY A 159 8.61 -6.59 -11.17
CA GLY A 159 8.98 -7.94 -10.76
C GLY A 159 8.72 -8.16 -9.27
N ASP A 160 9.72 -8.66 -8.53
CA ASP A 160 9.60 -8.99 -7.11
C ASP A 160 9.02 -7.87 -6.24
N GLU A 161 9.21 -6.60 -6.62
CA GLU A 161 8.74 -5.43 -5.87
C GLU A 161 7.23 -5.13 -6.02
N SER A 162 6.56 -5.76 -6.99
CA SER A 162 5.13 -5.60 -7.29
C SER A 162 4.36 -6.91 -7.46
N ASP A 163 5.05 -8.02 -7.74
CA ASP A 163 4.50 -9.37 -7.97
C ASP A 163 3.74 -9.90 -6.75
N TRP A 164 4.07 -9.37 -5.58
CA TRP A 164 3.44 -9.74 -4.33
C TRP A 164 2.48 -8.68 -3.83
N GLY A 165 2.04 -7.74 -4.66
CA GLY A 165 1.23 -6.61 -4.24
C GLY A 165 2.04 -5.44 -3.73
N ILE A 166 1.32 -4.39 -3.36
CA ILE A 166 1.87 -3.04 -3.18
C ILE A 166 2.20 -2.82 -1.71
N TRP A 167 3.46 -3.01 -1.36
CA TRP A 167 3.93 -2.84 0.02
C TRP A 167 4.30 -1.40 0.34
N VAL A 168 4.11 -1.01 1.60
CA VAL A 168 4.41 0.34 2.06
C VAL A 168 5.15 0.33 3.38
N GLU A 169 6.09 1.27 3.50
CA GLU A 169 6.82 1.60 4.72
C GLU A 169 6.95 3.13 4.83
N ALA A 170 7.17 3.64 6.03
CA ALA A 170 7.09 5.08 6.29
C ALA A 170 8.11 5.93 5.53
N ASP A 171 9.26 5.34 5.19
CA ASP A 171 10.33 5.97 4.43
C ASP A 171 10.10 5.94 2.90
N VAL A 172 9.20 5.08 2.41
CA VAL A 172 8.77 5.06 1.00
C VAL A 172 7.93 6.29 0.65
N GLY A 173 7.12 6.78 1.60
CA GLY A 173 6.18 7.89 1.34
C GLY A 173 4.92 7.39 0.63
N LEU A 174 4.75 7.71 -0.65
CA LEU A 174 3.58 7.32 -1.47
C LEU A 174 3.97 6.36 -2.59
N VAL A 175 3.11 5.38 -2.83
CA VAL A 175 3.15 4.51 -4.00
C VAL A 175 1.90 4.76 -4.84
N ARG A 176 2.07 5.22 -6.07
CA ARG A 176 1.02 5.36 -7.08
C ARG A 176 0.92 4.06 -7.88
N VAL A 177 -0.31 3.57 -8.04
CA VAL A 177 -0.63 2.34 -8.74
C VAL A 177 -1.65 2.66 -9.83
N VAL A 178 -1.34 2.27 -11.05
CA VAL A 178 -2.25 2.36 -12.20
C VAL A 178 -2.52 0.95 -12.70
N MET A 179 -3.78 0.54 -12.64
CA MET A 179 -4.25 -0.74 -13.16
C MET A 179 -4.58 -0.62 -14.65
N GLY A 180 -4.43 -1.73 -15.37
CA GLY A 180 -4.84 -1.90 -16.75
C GLY A 180 -6.16 -2.66 -16.84
N ASP A 181 -6.80 -2.55 -18.01
CA ASP A 181 -8.05 -3.22 -18.35
C ASP A 181 -7.96 -4.75 -18.37
#